data_AF-A0A959GGA8-F1
#
_entry.id   AF-A0A959GGA8-F1
#
_cell.length_a   1.000
_cell.length_b   1.000
_cell.length_c   1.000
_cell.angle_alpha   90.00
_cell.angle_beta   90.00
_cell.angle_gamma   90.00
#
_symmetry.space_group_name_H-M   'P 1'
#
loop_
_entity.id
_entity.type
_entity.pdbx_description
1 polymer ?
#
loop_
_entity_poly.entity_id
_entity_poly.type
_entity_poly.pdbx_seq_one_letter_code
_entity_poly.pdbx_strand_id
1 'polypeptide(L)'
;MSTSHYPPEYLQPCLFSIEQAVVATYLDHPQLHDKEVEETYEQFKDFFQKLAKGKELYEPSSTKAARQTLIDAILEALDLREASGADSYLIMNEEYQPGGFPIPCVEALYATCFNYLRRSARFWRKERGPNGYLKFISERLPG
;
A
#
# COMPACT_ATOMS: atom_id res chain seq x y z
N MET A 1 -19.83 -11.29 11.82
CA MET A 1 -18.41 -11.67 11.71
C MET A 1 -17.59 -10.42 11.95
N SER A 2 -16.83 -10.36 13.04
CA SER A 2 -15.99 -9.19 13.36
C SER A 2 -15.03 -8.94 12.21
N THR A 3 -15.18 -7.82 11.52
CA THR A 3 -14.16 -7.32 10.59
C THR A 3 -12.95 -6.97 11.44
N SER A 4 -11.98 -7.89 11.54
CA SER A 4 -10.71 -7.59 12.17
C SER A 4 -10.14 -6.34 11.50
N HIS A 5 -9.89 -5.29 12.29
CA HIS A 5 -9.25 -4.06 11.81
C HIS A 5 -7.80 -4.33 11.38
N TYR A 6 -7.22 -5.44 11.84
CA TYR A 6 -5.86 -5.83 11.52
C TYR A 6 -5.80 -6.56 10.18
N PRO A 7 -4.84 -6.21 9.32
CA PRO A 7 -4.63 -6.95 8.09
C PRO A 7 -4.21 -8.39 8.41
N PRO A 8 -4.68 -9.38 7.62
CA PRO A 8 -4.21 -10.75 7.73
C PRO A 8 -2.68 -10.86 7.65
N GLU A 9 -2.10 -11.81 8.39
CA GLU A 9 -0.64 -11.98 8.49
C GLU A 9 0.03 -12.19 7.13
N TYR A 10 -0.63 -12.93 6.23
CA TYR A 10 -0.11 -13.18 4.88
C TYR A 10 0.03 -11.92 4.01
N LEU A 11 -0.66 -10.82 4.35
CA LEU A 11 -0.49 -9.54 3.65
C LEU A 11 0.70 -8.73 4.20
N GLN A 12 1.16 -9.03 5.42
CA GLN A 12 2.18 -8.23 6.10
C GLN A 12 3.45 -8.02 5.27
N PRO A 13 4.00 -9.01 4.54
CA PRO A 13 5.20 -8.79 3.73
C PRO A 13 5.02 -7.70 2.68
N CYS A 14 3.88 -7.68 1.98
CA CYS A 14 3.58 -6.68 0.96
C CYS A 14 3.33 -5.29 1.60
N LEU A 15 2.53 -5.25 2.68
CA LEU A 15 2.28 -4.02 3.43
C LEU A 15 3.59 -3.38 3.94
N PHE A 16 4.48 -4.20 4.49
CA PHE A 16 5.77 -3.79 5.00
C PHE A 16 6.66 -3.18 3.92
N SER A 17 6.77 -3.80 2.74
CA SER A 17 7.53 -3.24 1.62
C SER A 17 7.02 -1.86 1.19
N ILE A 18 5.69 -1.68 1.15
CA ILE A 18 5.08 -0.38 0.82
C ILE A 18 5.38 0.64 1.92
N GLU A 19 5.21 0.28 3.20
CA GLU A 19 5.47 1.19 4.31
C GLU A 19 6.96 1.57 4.43
N GLN A 20 7.88 0.67 4.07
CA GLN A 20 9.30 0.99 3.95
C GLN A 20 9.56 2.06 2.89
N ALA A 21 8.97 1.94 1.70
CA ALA A 21 9.06 2.97 0.67
C ALA A 21 8.52 4.33 1.16
N VAL A 22 7.44 4.32 1.94
CA VAL A 22 6.87 5.54 2.54
C VAL A 22 7.82 6.16 3.58
N VAL A 23 8.42 5.35 4.45
CA VAL A 23 9.39 5.83 5.46
C VAL A 23 10.62 6.42 4.77
N ALA A 24 11.22 5.71 3.81
CA ALA A 24 12.37 6.19 3.06
C ALA A 24 12.06 7.54 2.38
N THR A 25 10.91 7.63 1.69
CA THR A 25 10.46 8.88 1.07
C THR A 25 10.27 9.99 2.10
N TYR A 26 9.71 9.69 3.27
CA TYR A 26 9.49 10.69 4.32
C TYR A 26 10.79 11.24 4.91
N LEU A 27 11.84 10.40 5.00
CA LEU A 27 13.17 10.84 5.44
C LEU A 27 13.79 11.83 4.45
N ASP A 28 13.63 11.60 3.14
CA ASP A 28 14.11 12.48 2.08
C ASP A 28 13.21 13.70 1.85
N HIS A 29 11.93 13.60 2.22
CA HIS A 29 10.93 14.65 2.07
C HIS A 29 10.11 14.85 3.36
N PRO A 30 10.67 15.46 4.42
CA PRO A 30 10.01 15.62 5.72
C PRO A 30 8.73 16.48 5.70
N GLN A 31 8.47 17.19 4.60
CA GLN A 31 7.24 17.95 4.35
C GLN A 31 6.06 17.06 3.92
N LEU A 32 6.28 15.77 3.64
CA LEU A 32 5.22 14.83 3.31
C LEU A 32 4.32 14.63 4.54
N HIS A 33 3.01 14.75 4.33
CA HIS A 33 2.01 14.57 5.38
C HIS A 33 1.17 13.32 5.17
N ASP A 34 0.56 12.79 6.24
CA ASP A 34 -0.31 11.59 6.17
C ASP A 34 -1.46 11.75 5.16
N LYS A 35 -1.91 12.99 4.92
CA LYS A 35 -2.95 13.28 3.93
C LYS A 35 -2.50 12.91 2.51
N GLU A 36 -1.25 13.20 2.17
CA GLU A 36 -0.67 12.91 0.85
C GLU A 36 -0.40 11.40 0.71
N VAL A 37 0.02 10.75 1.79
CA VAL A 37 0.16 9.29 1.85
C VAL A 37 -1.20 8.60 1.67
N GLU A 38 -2.24 9.02 2.41
CA GLU A 38 -3.59 8.46 2.27
C GLU A 38 -4.14 8.64 0.86
N GLU A 39 -3.96 9.81 0.25
CA GLU A 39 -4.40 10.07 -1.14
C GLU A 39 -3.65 9.21 -2.16
N THR A 40 -2.36 8.99 -1.94
CA THR A 40 -1.54 8.13 -2.79
C THR A 40 -1.98 6.67 -2.68
N TYR A 41 -2.23 6.18 -1.46
CA TYR A 41 -2.80 4.84 -1.26
C TYR A 41 -4.18 4.67 -1.88
N GLU A 42 -5.06 5.68 -1.80
CA GLU A 42 -6.37 5.62 -2.48
C GLU A 42 -6.20 5.58 -4.00
N GLN A 43 -5.28 6.36 -4.56
CA GLN A 43 -4.97 6.36 -6.00
C GLN A 43 -4.47 4.99 -6.46
N PHE A 44 -3.54 4.36 -5.74
CA PHE A 44 -3.06 3.01 -6.04
C PHE A 44 -4.14 1.96 -5.87
N LYS A 45 -4.96 2.04 -4.81
CA LYS A 45 -6.11 1.14 -4.63
C LYS A 45 -7.01 1.17 -5.87
N ASP A 46 -7.39 2.36 -6.33
CA ASP A 46 -8.27 2.52 -7.48
C ASP A 46 -7.60 2.09 -8.80
N PHE A 47 -6.30 2.35 -8.95
CA PHE A 47 -5.50 1.91 -10.10
C PHE A 47 -5.47 0.39 -10.21
N PHE A 48 -5.01 -0.30 -9.16
CA PHE A 48 -4.91 -1.76 -9.16
C PHE A 48 -6.28 -2.45 -9.21
N GLN A 49 -7.32 -1.88 -8.60
CA GLN A 49 -8.70 -2.39 -8.74
C GLN A 49 -9.21 -2.37 -10.18
N LYS A 50 -8.73 -1.42 -11.00
CA LYS A 50 -9.08 -1.33 -12.41
C LYS A 50 -8.20 -2.23 -13.27
N LEU A 51 -6.89 -2.31 -12.99
CA LEU A 51 -5.99 -3.26 -13.65
C LEU A 51 -6.46 -4.70 -13.47
N ALA A 52 -6.85 -5.09 -12.25
CA ALA A 52 -7.39 -6.42 -11.95
C ALA A 52 -8.66 -6.77 -12.75
N LYS A 53 -9.33 -5.77 -13.35
CA LYS A 53 -10.48 -5.93 -14.24
C LYS A 53 -10.10 -5.91 -15.73
N GLY A 54 -8.80 -6.01 -16.04
CA GLY A 54 -8.27 -5.98 -17.40
C GLY A 54 -8.34 -4.61 -18.07
N LYS A 55 -8.35 -3.51 -17.31
CA LYS A 55 -8.32 -2.16 -17.89
C LYS A 55 -6.89 -1.73 -18.14
N GLU A 56 -6.61 -1.18 -19.31
CA GLU A 56 -5.36 -0.46 -19.57
C GLU A 56 -5.41 0.92 -18.92
N LEU A 57 -4.40 1.24 -18.12
CA LEU A 57 -4.29 2.49 -17.39
C LEU A 57 -2.85 2.98 -17.40
N TYR A 58 -2.71 4.30 -17.36
CA TYR A 58 -1.45 4.92 -17.01
C TYR A 58 -1.21 4.80 -15.51
N GLU A 59 0.05 4.61 -15.15
CA GLU A 59 0.48 4.63 -13.76
C GLU A 59 0.10 5.93 -13.06
N PRO A 60 -0.14 5.87 -11.73
CA PRO A 60 -0.28 7.06 -10.90
C PRO A 60 0.86 8.06 -11.13
N SER A 61 0.54 9.36 -11.10
CA SER A 61 1.53 10.44 -11.12
C SER A 61 1.04 11.65 -10.33
N SER A 62 1.96 12.57 -10.03
CA SER A 62 1.71 13.82 -9.34
C SER A 62 2.62 14.94 -9.85
N THR A 63 2.09 16.16 -9.91
CA THR A 63 2.89 17.36 -10.17
C THR A 63 3.67 17.85 -8.96
N LYS A 64 3.37 17.33 -7.76
CA LYS A 64 4.11 17.63 -6.53
C LYS A 64 5.31 16.70 -6.41
N ALA A 65 6.52 17.26 -6.39
CA ALA A 65 7.76 16.49 -6.33
C ALA A 65 7.77 15.41 -5.22
N ALA A 66 7.50 15.77 -3.96
CA ALA A 66 7.52 14.81 -2.85
C ALA A 66 6.50 13.66 -3.01
N ARG A 67 5.33 13.94 -3.61
CA ARG A 67 4.32 12.91 -3.88
C ARG A 67 4.69 12.07 -5.10
N GLN A 68 5.36 12.65 -6.10
CA GLN A 68 5.89 11.87 -7.23
C GLN A 68 6.98 10.91 -6.74
N THR A 69 7.93 11.38 -5.91
CA THR A 69 8.94 10.50 -5.29
C THR A 69 8.28 9.37 -4.50
N LEU A 70 7.22 9.65 -3.75
CA LEU A 70 6.46 8.62 -3.03
C LEU A 70 5.85 7.57 -3.98
N ILE A 71 5.27 8.02 -5.09
CA ILE A 71 4.69 7.15 -6.10
C ILE A 71 5.77 6.26 -6.73
N ASP A 72 6.89 6.85 -7.12
CA ASP A 72 8.01 6.16 -7.76
C ASP A 72 8.60 5.10 -6.83
N ALA A 73 8.84 5.45 -5.56
CA ALA A 73 9.37 4.53 -4.56
C ALA A 73 8.42 3.35 -4.27
N ILE A 74 7.11 3.60 -4.26
CA ILE A 74 6.12 2.54 -4.09
C ILE A 74 6.09 1.62 -5.31
N LEU A 75 6.12 2.17 -6.53
CA LEU A 75 6.16 1.37 -7.77
C LEU A 75 7.42 0.49 -7.80
N GLU A 76 8.59 1.07 -7.54
CA GLU A 76 9.85 0.32 -7.48
C GLU A 76 9.79 -0.83 -6.45
N ALA A 77 9.23 -0.59 -5.27
CA ALA A 77 9.05 -1.62 -4.26
C ALA A 77 8.13 -2.76 -4.74
N LEU A 78 7.06 -2.45 -5.48
CA LEU A 78 6.15 -3.46 -6.03
C LEU A 78 6.79 -4.22 -7.20
N ASP A 79 7.53 -3.54 -8.07
CA ASP A 79 8.24 -4.15 -9.20
C ASP A 79 9.28 -5.17 -8.71
N LEU A 80 10.03 -4.85 -7.66
CA LEU A 80 10.99 -5.77 -7.05
C LEU A 80 10.31 -7.03 -6.47
N ARG A 81 9.14 -6.86 -5.86
CA ARG A 81 8.35 -7.99 -5.34
C ARG A 81 7.82 -8.86 -6.47
N GLU A 82 7.34 -8.26 -7.54
CA GLU A 82 6.83 -8.97 -8.70
C GLU A 82 7.95 -9.73 -9.43
N ALA A 83 9.08 -9.07 -9.67
CA ALA A 83 10.26 -9.67 -10.29
C ALA A 83 10.82 -10.87 -9.49
N SER A 84 10.68 -10.85 -8.16
CA SER A 84 11.09 -11.95 -7.29
C SER A 84 10.01 -13.01 -7.05
N GLY A 85 8.80 -12.83 -7.61
CA GLY A 85 7.67 -13.73 -7.37
C GLY A 85 7.24 -13.78 -5.89
N ALA A 86 7.51 -12.72 -5.13
CA ALA A 86 7.35 -12.69 -3.67
C ALA A 86 5.92 -12.94 -3.22
N ASP A 87 4.93 -12.69 -4.09
CA ASP A 87 3.50 -12.80 -3.79
C ASP A 87 2.80 -13.91 -4.58
N SER A 88 3.51 -14.63 -5.46
CA SER A 88 2.90 -15.62 -6.36
C SER A 88 2.20 -16.76 -5.62
N TYR A 89 2.66 -17.12 -4.42
CA TYR A 89 2.06 -18.18 -3.60
C TYR A 89 0.66 -17.84 -3.05
N LEU A 90 0.26 -16.57 -3.10
CA LEU A 90 -1.06 -16.09 -2.66
C LEU A 90 -2.12 -16.14 -3.77
N ILE A 91 -1.69 -16.24 -5.03
CA ILE A 91 -2.58 -16.10 -6.20
C ILE A 91 -3.28 -17.43 -6.48
N MET A 92 -4.61 -17.36 -6.68
CA MET A 92 -5.49 -18.51 -6.89
C MET A 92 -5.38 -19.59 -5.81
N ASN A 93 -4.94 -19.21 -4.61
CA ASN A 93 -4.75 -20.11 -3.48
C ASN A 93 -6.00 -20.11 -2.59
N GLU A 94 -6.61 -21.28 -2.40
CA GLU A 94 -7.84 -21.44 -1.62
C GLU A 94 -7.66 -21.24 -0.12
N GLU A 95 -6.45 -21.28 0.40
CA GLU A 95 -6.15 -20.97 1.80
C GLU A 95 -6.26 -19.46 2.10
N TYR A 96 -6.12 -18.62 1.08
CA TYR A 96 -6.09 -17.16 1.20
C TYR A 96 -7.28 -16.50 0.49
N GLN A 97 -8.39 -16.36 1.23
CA GLN A 97 -9.66 -15.88 0.66
C GLN A 97 -10.16 -14.58 1.31
N PRO A 98 -9.51 -13.43 1.05
CA PRO A 98 -10.01 -12.15 1.55
C PRO A 98 -11.38 -11.85 0.91
N GLY A 99 -12.44 -11.91 1.73
CA GLY A 99 -13.81 -11.71 1.25
C GLY A 99 -14.47 -12.96 0.66
N GLY A 100 -13.92 -14.15 0.93
CA GLY A 100 -14.55 -15.45 0.62
C GLY A 100 -14.22 -16.03 -0.75
N PHE A 101 -13.33 -15.39 -1.51
CA PHE A 101 -12.84 -15.89 -2.80
C PHE A 101 -11.30 -15.82 -2.84
N PRO A 102 -10.63 -16.78 -3.52
CA PRO A 102 -9.20 -16.71 -3.76
C PRO A 102 -8.81 -15.42 -4.49
N ILE A 103 -7.59 -14.95 -4.24
CA ILE A 103 -7.06 -13.74 -4.88
C ILE A 103 -6.76 -14.06 -6.36
N PRO A 104 -7.43 -13.45 -7.34
CA PRO A 104 -7.35 -13.90 -8.73
C PRO A 104 -6.04 -13.53 -9.43
N CYS A 105 -5.41 -12.43 -9.04
CA CYS A 105 -4.19 -11.91 -9.64
C CYS A 105 -3.46 -10.96 -8.67
N VAL A 106 -2.22 -10.60 -9.01
CA VAL A 106 -1.36 -9.74 -8.19
C VAL A 106 -1.95 -8.34 -8.01
N GLU A 107 -2.62 -7.81 -9.03
CA GLU A 107 -3.26 -6.50 -8.95
C GLU A 107 -4.43 -6.50 -7.94
N ALA A 108 -5.17 -7.61 -7.84
CA ALA A 108 -6.20 -7.76 -6.82
C ALA A 108 -5.62 -7.84 -5.40
N LEU A 109 -4.45 -8.47 -5.25
CA LEU A 109 -3.70 -8.47 -3.99
C LEU A 109 -3.30 -7.04 -3.62
N TYR A 110 -2.64 -6.31 -4.53
CA TYR A 110 -2.17 -4.95 -4.27
C TYR A 110 -3.32 -4.00 -3.95
N ALA A 111 -4.43 -4.07 -4.69
CA ALA A 111 -5.65 -3.33 -4.37
C ALA A 111 -6.15 -3.58 -2.93
N THR A 112 -6.05 -4.82 -2.46
CA THR A 112 -6.41 -5.20 -1.09
C THR A 112 -5.44 -4.59 -0.08
N CYS A 113 -4.14 -4.69 -0.33
CA CYS A 113 -3.10 -4.10 0.50
C CYS A 113 -3.29 -2.58 0.66
N PHE A 114 -3.44 -1.84 -0.44
CA PHE A 114 -3.65 -0.39 -0.41
C PHE A 114 -4.94 0.02 0.31
N ASN A 115 -6.01 -0.79 0.26
CA ASN A 115 -7.21 -0.52 1.04
C ASN A 115 -6.95 -0.64 2.56
N TYR A 116 -6.13 -1.59 3.01
CA TYR A 116 -5.71 -1.68 4.41
C TYR A 116 -4.81 -0.51 4.82
N LEU A 117 -3.78 -0.21 4.03
CA LEU A 117 -2.84 0.89 4.29
C LEU A 117 -3.54 2.24 4.35
N ARG A 118 -4.44 2.52 3.41
CA ARG A 118 -5.25 3.75 3.42
C ARG A 118 -6.09 3.89 4.68
N ARG A 119 -6.72 2.81 5.14
CA ARG A 119 -7.51 2.83 6.39
C ARG A 119 -6.60 3.08 7.60
N SER A 120 -5.42 2.48 7.62
CA SER A 120 -4.40 2.69 8.65
C SER A 120 -3.92 4.15 8.68
N ALA A 121 -3.51 4.69 7.52
CA ALA A 121 -3.08 6.08 7.37
C ALA A 121 -4.16 7.07 7.82
N ARG A 122 -5.41 6.84 7.39
CA ARG A 122 -6.56 7.65 7.81
C ARG A 122 -6.81 7.58 9.31
N PHE A 123 -6.71 6.39 9.90
CA PHE A 123 -6.91 6.17 11.33
C PHE A 123 -5.87 6.95 12.13
N TRP A 124 -4.58 6.71 11.87
CA TRP A 124 -3.51 7.36 12.61
C TRP A 124 -3.44 8.87 12.41
N ARG A 125 -3.78 9.37 11.21
CA ARG A 125 -3.92 10.81 10.98
C ARG A 125 -4.99 11.44 11.88
N LYS A 126 -6.12 10.74 12.06
CA LYS A 126 -7.21 11.21 12.93
C LYS A 126 -6.83 11.15 14.41
N GLU A 127 -6.17 10.07 14.81
CA GLU A 127 -5.80 9.83 16.22
C GLU A 127 -4.62 10.70 16.69
N ARG A 128 -3.60 10.91 15.85
CA ARG A 128 -2.32 11.53 16.24
C ARG A 128 -1.95 12.78 15.43
N GLY A 129 -2.89 13.33 14.66
CA GLY A 129 -2.70 14.55 13.89
C GLY A 129 -2.03 14.33 12.51
N PRO A 130 -1.56 15.39 11.84
CA PRO A 130 -1.22 15.37 10.41
C PRO A 130 -0.06 14.44 10.00
N ASN A 131 0.78 14.02 10.96
CA ASN A 131 1.91 13.09 10.77
C ASN A 131 1.78 11.87 11.69
N GLY A 132 0.57 11.55 12.14
CA GLY A 132 0.29 10.47 13.05
C GLY A 132 0.67 9.09 12.50
N TYR A 133 0.37 8.85 11.22
CA TYR A 133 0.70 7.60 10.53
C TYR A 133 2.20 7.49 10.27
N LEU A 134 2.81 8.54 9.72
CA LEU A 134 4.24 8.58 9.43
C LEU A 134 5.09 8.30 10.69
N LYS A 135 4.74 8.92 11.83
CA LYS A 135 5.38 8.61 13.12
C LYS A 135 5.16 7.16 13.56
N PHE A 136 3.94 6.67 13.41
CA PHE A 136 3.60 5.30 13.81
C PHE A 136 4.41 4.24 13.03
N ILE A 137 4.57 4.40 11.71
CA ILE A 137 5.34 3.45 10.90
C ILE A 137 6.86 3.64 11.10
N SER A 138 7.35 4.87 11.26
CA SER A 138 8.77 5.13 11.48
C SER A 138 9.29 4.61 12.84
N GLU A 139 8.41 4.50 13.84
CA GLU A 139 8.75 3.89 15.14
C GLU A 139 8.93 2.37 15.05
N ARG A 140 8.38 1.73 14.00
CA ARG A 140 8.29 0.27 13.84
C ARG A 140 9.19 -0.27 12.75
N LEU A 141 9.58 0.58 11.80
CA LEU A 141 10.39 0.24 10.64
C LEU A 141 11.75 0.92 10.78
N PRO A 142 12.87 0.18 10.64
CA PRO A 142 14.16 0.83 10.46
C PRO A 142 14.12 1.62 9.14
N GLY A 143 14.58 2.88 9.21
CA GLY A 143 14.79 3.71 8.02
C GLY A 143 15.96 3.23 7.18
#